data_AF-A0A5S3T1L6-F1
#
_entry.id   AF-A0A5S3T1L6-F1
#
_cell.length_a   1.000
_cell.length_b   1.000
_cell.length_c   1.000
_cell.angle_alpha   90.00
_cell.angle_beta   90.00
_cell.angle_gamma   90.00
#
_symmetry.space_group_name_H-M   'P 1'
#
loop_
_entity.id
_entity.type
_entity.pdbx_description
1 polymer ?
#
loop_
_entity_poly.entity_id
_entity_poly.type
_entity_poly.pdbx_seq_one_letter_code
_entity_poly.pdbx_strand_id
1 'polypeptide(L)' 'DESDELEDDMLDKAWGLEPESRLGCQAVIKDEDLVVEIPKYNLNIVNEEH' A
#
# COMPACT_ATOMS: atom_id res chain seq x y z
N ASP A 1 -11.21 -12.97 0.81
CA ASP A 1 -11.56 -12.52 2.17
C ASP A 1 -11.96 -11.04 2.11
N GLU A 2 -12.78 -10.51 3.03
CA GLU A 2 -13.15 -9.06 3.04
C GLU A 2 -11.91 -8.13 3.07
N SER A 3 -10.76 -8.65 3.50
CA SER A 3 -9.49 -7.93 3.52
C SER A 3 -8.95 -7.61 2.11
N ASP A 4 -9.30 -8.38 1.09
CA ASP A 4 -8.77 -8.19 -0.27
C ASP A 4 -9.51 -7.05 -1.00
N GLU A 5 -10.85 -7.02 -0.91
CA GLU A 5 -11.67 -5.96 -1.52
C GLU A 5 -11.40 -4.58 -0.89
N LEU A 6 -11.20 -4.53 0.44
CA LEU A 6 -10.90 -3.28 1.14
C LEU A 6 -9.47 -2.78 0.87
N GLU A 7 -8.52 -3.70 0.65
CA GLU A 7 -7.14 -3.36 0.28
C GLU A 7 -7.13 -2.71 -1.10
N ASP A 8 -7.83 -3.29 -2.08
CA ASP A 8 -7.94 -2.77 -3.45
C ASP A 8 -8.57 -1.36 -3.47
N ASP A 9 -9.67 -1.15 -2.73
CA ASP A 9 -10.34 0.15 -2.60
C ASP A 9 -9.44 1.27 -2.02
N MET A 10 -8.47 0.89 -1.19
CA MET A 10 -7.49 1.83 -0.61
C MET A 10 -6.28 2.03 -1.51
N LEU A 11 -5.83 0.98 -2.20
CA LEU A 11 -4.74 1.04 -3.19
C LEU A 11 -5.11 1.90 -4.40
N ASP A 12 -6.37 1.93 -4.82
CA ASP A 12 -6.87 2.81 -5.87
C ASP A 12 -6.63 4.31 -5.60
N LYS A 13 -6.46 4.68 -4.32
CA LYS A 13 -6.18 6.07 -3.89
C LYS A 13 -4.68 6.33 -3.74
N ALA A 14 -3.84 5.31 -3.88
CA ALA A 14 -2.40 5.44 -3.75
C ALA A 14 -1.78 6.10 -5.00
N TRP A 15 -0.79 6.95 -4.77
CA TRP A 15 -0.08 7.61 -5.85
C TRP A 15 1.00 6.68 -6.42
N GLY A 16 1.02 6.51 -7.75
CA GLY A 16 2.02 5.67 -8.42
C GLY A 16 1.82 4.16 -8.19
N LEU A 17 0.56 3.70 -8.18
CA LEU A 17 0.22 2.29 -7.99
C LEU A 17 0.85 1.40 -9.07
N GLU A 18 1.59 0.39 -8.64
CA GLU A 18 2.17 -0.66 -9.48
C GLU A 18 1.49 -2.01 -9.22
N PRO A 19 1.56 -2.99 -10.15
CA PRO A 19 0.95 -4.31 -9.98
C PRO A 19 1.40 -5.08 -8.73
N GLU A 20 2.57 -4.73 -8.19
CA GLU A 20 3.16 -5.35 -6.98
C GLU A 20 2.93 -4.51 -5.72
N SER A 21 2.22 -3.38 -5.83
CA SER A 21 1.92 -2.51 -4.68
C SER A 21 0.98 -3.20 -3.70
N ARG A 22 1.29 -3.08 -2.41
CA ARG A 22 0.53 -3.69 -1.30
C ARG A 22 0.48 -2.76 -0.10
N LEU A 23 -0.58 -2.87 0.71
CA LEU A 23 -0.63 -2.15 1.98
C LEU A 23 0.26 -2.84 3.01
N GLY A 24 1.32 -2.14 3.46
CA GLY A 24 2.30 -2.70 4.38
C GLY A 24 1.72 -3.17 5.73
N CYS A 25 0.56 -2.65 6.15
CA CYS A 25 -0.11 -3.11 7.38
C CYS A 25 -0.80 -4.47 7.24
N GLN A 26 -1.11 -4.90 6.01
CA GLN A 26 -1.75 -6.18 5.69
C GLN A 26 -0.78 -7.19 5.06
N ALA A 27 0.38 -6.73 4.58
CA ALA A 27 1.40 -7.60 4.00
C ALA A 27 2.06 -8.51 5.06
N VAL A 28 1.77 -9.81 4.99
CA VAL A 28 2.40 -10.84 5.82
C VAL A 28 3.46 -11.60 5.02
N ILE A 29 4.72 -11.52 5.46
CA ILE A 29 5.86 -12.20 4.85
C ILE A 29 5.73 -13.71 5.05
N LYS A 30 6.03 -14.48 4.01
CA LYS A 30 6.06 -15.96 4.05
C LYS A 30 7.51 -16.45 4.17
N ASP A 31 7.91 -17.41 3.35
CA ASP A 31 9.19 -18.13 3.49
C ASP A 31 10.31 -17.58 2.59
N GLU A 32 10.08 -16.49 1.87
CA GLU A 32 11.02 -15.89 0.93
C GLU A 32 11.47 -14.50 1.38
N ASP A 33 12.74 -14.18 1.13
CA ASP A 33 13.30 -12.86 1.36
C ASP A 33 12.73 -11.87 0.34
N LEU A 34 12.27 -10.71 0.81
CA LEU A 34 11.63 -9.68 -0.01
C LEU A 34 12.44 -8.37 0.04
N VAL A 35 12.47 -7.67 -1.09
CA VAL A 35 12.95 -6.29 -1.18
C VAL A 35 11.73 -5.40 -1.41
N VAL A 36 11.50 -4.44 -0.50
CA VAL A 36 10.36 -3.53 -0.55
C VAL A 36 10.85 -2.13 -0.90
N GLU A 37 10.28 -1.53 -1.95
CA GLU A 37 10.50 -0.12 -2.27
C GLU A 37 9.43 0.75 -1.60
N ILE A 38 9.87 1.80 -0.88
CA ILE A 38 8.94 2.77 -0.28
C ILE A 38 8.77 3.94 -1.25
N PRO A 39 7.53 4.24 -1.71
CA PRO A 39 7.30 5.33 -2.65
C PRO A 39 7.73 6.68 -2.08
N LYS A 40 8.25 7.55 -2.95
CA LYS A 40 8.80 8.87 -2.56
C LYS A 40 7.76 9.85 -2.01
N TYR A 41 6.50 9.69 -2.38
CA TYR A 41 5.38 10.53 -1.95
C TYR A 41 4.26 9.62 -1.47
N ASN A 42 3.61 9.99 -0.37
CA ASN A 42 2.41 9.33 0.11
C ASN A 42 1.27 10.35 0.19
N LEU A 43 0.04 9.89 -0.09
CA LEU A 43 -1.17 10.65 0.20
C LEU A 43 -1.38 10.58 1.72
N ASN A 44 -1.04 11.65 2.43
CA ASN A 44 -1.21 11.72 3.88
C ASN A 44 -2.10 12.91 4.21
N ILE A 45 -3.41 12.70 4.09
CA ILE A 45 -4.45 13.71 4.29
C ILE A 45 -4.39 14.35 5.70
N VAL A 46 -3.77 13.68 6.68
CA VAL A 46 -3.60 14.20 8.05
C VAL A 46 -2.42 15.17 8.15
N ASN A 47 -1.42 15.02 7.29
CA ASN A 47 -0.19 15.82 7.28
C ASN A 47 -0.10 16.76 6.07
N GLU A 48 -1.04 16.65 5.14
CA GLU A 48 -1.30 17.62 4.08
C GLU A 48 -1.97 18.84 4.73
N GLU A 49 -1.34 20.01 4.66
CA GLU A 49 -1.99 21.27 5.08
C GLU A 49 -3.26 21.47 4.23
N HIS A 50 -4.39 21.72 4.90
CA HIS A 50 -5.65 22.10 4.26
C HIS A 50 -5.54 23.41 3.47
#